data_AF-A0A7C7TQ21-F1
#
_entry.id   AF-A0A7C7TQ21-F1
#
_cell.length_a   1.000
_cell.length_b   1.000
_cell.length_c   1.000
_cell.angle_alpha   90.00
_cell.angle_beta   90.00
_cell.angle_gamma   90.00
#
_symmetry.space_group_name_H-M   'P 1'
#
loop_
_entity.id
_entity.type
_entity.pdbx_description
1 polymer ?
#
loop_
_entity_poly.entity_id
_entity_poly.type
_entity_poly.pdbx_seq_one_letter_code
_entity_poly.pdbx_strand_id
1 'polypeptide(L)'
;MTCCSAGIEQGTFESLADHWQNLITGCTEPTFFDQQTWQKTWWAEFGGDSELKLLVIRADSGEVNFIAPLMIDGSEISFLGSTDLVDYHDFLSRDRLSPGCMEALVKAVSEMTEIKTISLQSLRGNSPTITQFREAAEQAGWNVEIEQEDVAPRIDLPSTWDEYVSGLRKKDRHELRRKLRRLEASGEVEQIELTSPEDVAAGMADFMRLHRMSTPDKNEFMTLEREQFFTRIAIELAKENSTHLCFLEIDGERVATSLSFVCQGVRYLYNSGYNPAQSKLSVGLLNHALAIKSSIENGHRVFDFMRGNESYKYHLGGVDTQVFALTASR
;
A
#
# COMPACT_ATOMS: atom_id res chain seq x y z
N MET A 1 -22.63 25.43 -11.12
CA MET A 1 -21.42 26.14 -10.66
C MET A 1 -21.60 26.45 -9.19
N THR A 2 -21.36 25.48 -8.32
CA THR A 2 -21.22 25.69 -6.89
C THR A 2 -19.76 26.05 -6.66
N CYS A 3 -19.51 27.36 -6.59
CA CYS A 3 -18.22 27.90 -6.21
C CYS A 3 -17.98 27.48 -4.76
N CYS A 4 -17.14 26.48 -4.51
CA CYS A 4 -16.76 26.10 -3.16
C CYS A 4 -15.98 27.27 -2.56
N SER A 5 -16.57 28.00 -1.62
CA SER A 5 -15.81 28.88 -0.73
C SER A 5 -15.15 28.02 0.35
N ALA A 6 -14.34 27.05 -0.07
CA ALA A 6 -13.74 26.11 0.85
C ALA A 6 -12.56 26.79 1.56
N GLY A 7 -12.74 27.06 2.85
CA GLY A 7 -11.62 27.42 3.73
C GLY A 7 -10.64 26.25 3.80
N ILE A 8 -9.35 26.56 3.72
CA ILE A 8 -8.27 25.60 3.91
C ILE A 8 -7.78 25.75 5.33
N GLU A 9 -7.82 24.66 6.08
CA GLU A 9 -7.39 24.60 7.47
C GLU A 9 -6.26 23.59 7.62
N GLN A 10 -5.32 23.89 8.51
CA GLN A 10 -4.32 22.92 8.96
C GLN A 10 -4.89 22.15 10.16
N GLY A 11 -4.88 20.82 10.09
CA GLY A 11 -5.33 19.95 11.18
C GLY A 11 -4.21 19.20 11.90
N THR A 12 -4.61 18.46 12.92
CA THR A 12 -3.81 17.40 13.58
C THR A 12 -4.44 16.04 13.32
N PHE A 13 -3.70 14.94 13.50
CA PHE A 13 -4.29 13.60 13.39
C PHE A 13 -5.48 13.44 14.34
N GLU A 14 -5.33 13.86 15.60
CA GLU A 14 -6.37 13.73 16.63
C GLU A 14 -7.63 14.53 16.27
N SER A 15 -7.48 15.77 15.80
CA SER A 15 -8.64 16.60 15.41
C SER A 15 -9.36 16.09 14.16
N LEU A 16 -8.69 15.27 13.34
CA LEU A 16 -9.22 14.80 12.06
C LEU A 16 -9.67 13.34 12.08
N ALA A 17 -9.49 12.59 13.18
CA ALA A 17 -9.75 11.15 13.25
C ALA A 17 -11.12 10.73 12.69
N ASP A 18 -12.21 11.35 13.18
CA ASP A 18 -13.57 11.02 12.73
C ASP A 18 -13.80 11.40 11.26
N HIS A 19 -13.28 12.56 10.84
CA HIS A 19 -13.40 13.02 9.45
C HIS A 19 -12.63 12.11 8.49
N TRP A 20 -11.44 11.67 8.90
CA TRP A 20 -10.57 10.77 8.17
C TRP A 20 -11.24 9.42 7.94
N GLN A 21 -11.79 8.82 9.01
CA GLN A 21 -12.51 7.55 8.92
C GLN A 21 -13.74 7.64 8.00
N ASN A 22 -14.47 8.77 8.07
CA ASN A 22 -15.61 9.01 7.20
C ASN A 22 -15.22 9.10 5.71
N LEU A 23 -14.08 9.74 5.39
CA LEU A 23 -13.57 9.80 4.02
C LEU A 23 -13.16 8.42 3.50
N ILE A 24 -12.40 7.64 4.28
CA ILE A 24 -11.99 6.28 3.92
C ILE A 24 -13.20 5.39 3.64
N THR A 25 -14.23 5.47 4.48
CA THR A 25 -15.45 4.66 4.32
C THR A 25 -16.19 4.99 3.02
N GLY A 26 -16.09 6.23 2.53
CA GLY A 26 -16.70 6.69 1.29
C GLY A 26 -15.76 6.69 0.07
N CYS A 27 -14.59 6.04 0.18
CA CYS A 27 -13.63 5.87 -0.90
C CYS A 27 -13.83 4.50 -1.59
N THR A 28 -13.72 4.46 -2.92
CA THR A 28 -14.01 3.30 -3.78
C THR A 28 -12.98 2.19 -3.59
N GLU A 29 -11.72 2.56 -3.40
CA GLU A 29 -10.62 1.60 -3.26
C GLU A 29 -9.48 2.17 -2.39
N PRO A 30 -9.77 2.54 -1.12
CA PRO A 30 -8.74 2.97 -0.20
C PRO A 30 -7.77 1.82 0.06
N THR A 31 -6.57 2.21 0.45
CA THR A 31 -5.48 1.31 0.82
C THR A 31 -5.29 1.32 2.33
N PHE A 32 -4.47 0.40 2.83
CA PHE A 32 -4.03 0.47 4.22
C PHE A 32 -3.08 1.67 4.46
N PHE A 33 -2.43 2.21 3.41
CA PHE A 33 -1.61 3.43 3.51
C PHE A 33 -2.46 4.68 3.77
N ASP A 34 -3.73 4.66 3.37
CA ASP A 34 -4.67 5.75 3.59
C ASP A 34 -5.17 5.80 5.03
N GLN A 35 -4.99 4.72 5.81
CA GLN A 35 -5.43 4.69 7.21
C GLN A 35 -4.67 5.70 8.05
N GLN A 36 -5.39 6.38 8.94
CA GLN A 36 -4.76 7.33 9.85
C GLN A 36 -3.68 6.65 10.72
N THR A 37 -3.92 5.40 11.11
CA THR A 37 -2.96 4.57 11.86
C THR A 37 -1.64 4.40 11.11
N TRP A 38 -1.67 4.18 9.79
CA TRP A 38 -0.47 4.13 8.96
C TRP A 38 0.25 5.48 8.96
N GLN A 39 -0.45 6.53 8.54
CA GLN A 39 0.11 7.86 8.34
C GLN A 39 0.73 8.43 9.63
N LYS A 40 0.02 8.27 10.76
CA LYS A 40 0.50 8.71 12.08
C LYS A 40 1.70 7.90 12.55
N THR A 41 1.70 6.58 12.34
CA THR A 41 2.82 5.72 12.74
C THR A 41 4.06 6.02 11.90
N TRP A 42 3.91 6.18 10.58
CA TRP A 42 5.01 6.55 9.70
C TRP A 42 5.60 7.91 10.08
N TRP A 43 4.74 8.92 10.29
CA TRP A 43 5.17 10.26 10.70
C TRP A 43 5.96 10.26 12.01
N ALA A 44 5.50 9.49 13.00
CA ALA A 44 6.16 9.41 14.31
C ALA A 44 7.57 8.80 14.24
N GLU A 45 7.82 7.88 13.30
CA GLU A 45 9.10 7.19 13.17
C GLU A 45 10.04 7.86 12.15
N PHE A 46 9.50 8.41 11.06
CA PHE A 46 10.28 8.87 9.90
C PHE A 46 10.07 10.34 9.52
N GLY A 47 9.19 11.08 10.21
CA GLY A 47 8.92 12.48 9.91
C GLY A 47 10.15 13.40 10.08
N GLY A 48 11.11 13.00 10.92
CA GLY A 48 12.41 13.66 11.05
C GLY A 48 12.30 15.18 11.28
N ASP A 49 13.06 15.94 10.49
CA ASP A 49 13.08 17.41 10.50
C ASP A 49 12.06 18.04 9.53
N SER A 50 11.27 17.21 8.82
CA SER A 50 10.23 17.71 7.92
C SER A 50 9.08 18.36 8.69
N GLU A 51 8.30 19.20 8.01
CA GLU A 51 7.09 19.81 8.58
C GLU A 51 5.83 19.05 8.13
N LEU A 52 4.99 18.62 9.07
CA LEU A 52 3.70 18.01 8.78
C LEU A 52 2.68 19.07 8.29
N LYS A 53 2.06 18.81 7.14
CA LYS A 53 0.95 19.61 6.61
C LYS A 53 -0.27 18.74 6.33
N LEU A 54 -1.22 18.72 7.25
CA LEU A 54 -2.54 18.12 7.02
C LEU A 54 -3.51 19.19 6.55
N LEU A 55 -3.64 19.36 5.23
CA LEU A 55 -4.53 20.37 4.66
C LEU A 55 -5.95 19.81 4.51
N VAL A 56 -6.93 20.57 4.97
CA VAL A 56 -8.34 20.15 5.03
C VAL A 56 -9.19 21.10 4.20
N ILE A 57 -10.07 20.55 3.38
CA ILE A 57 -11.00 21.32 2.56
C ILE A 57 -12.43 20.93 2.95
N ARG A 58 -13.20 21.94 3.35
CA ARG A 58 -14.60 21.79 3.78
C ARG A 58 -15.57 22.22 2.68
N ALA A 59 -16.71 21.54 2.58
CA ALA A 59 -17.87 22.06 1.87
C ALA A 59 -18.44 23.29 2.59
N ASP A 60 -19.27 24.07 1.88
CA ASP A 60 -20.03 25.18 2.47
C ASP A 60 -20.96 24.73 3.63
N SER A 61 -21.30 23.43 3.70
CA SER A 61 -22.01 22.81 4.82
C SER A 61 -21.17 22.65 6.09
N GLY A 62 -19.85 22.88 6.02
CA GLY A 62 -18.88 22.64 7.09
C GLY A 62 -18.29 21.21 7.12
N GLU A 63 -18.80 20.32 6.28
CA GLU A 63 -18.35 18.92 6.20
C GLU A 63 -16.96 18.82 5.55
N VAL A 64 -16.07 17.99 6.12
CA VAL A 64 -14.75 17.72 5.52
C VAL A 64 -14.93 16.79 4.32
N ASN A 65 -14.51 17.27 3.14
CA ASN A 65 -14.62 16.52 1.90
C ASN A 65 -13.30 15.99 1.39
N PHE A 66 -12.20 16.57 1.87
CA PHE A 66 -10.88 16.28 1.38
C PHE A 66 -9.84 16.53 2.46
N ILE A 67 -8.90 15.62 2.58
CA ILE A 67 -7.71 15.76 3.42
C ILE A 67 -6.50 15.46 2.51
N ALA A 68 -5.53 16.36 2.50
CA ALA A 68 -4.23 16.13 1.89
C ALA A 68 -3.19 15.91 3.00
N PRO A 69 -2.77 14.66 3.24
CA PRO A 69 -1.64 14.35 4.09
C PRO A 69 -0.37 14.70 3.33
N LEU A 70 0.31 15.77 3.75
CA LEU A 70 1.51 16.28 3.11
C LEU A 70 2.64 16.46 4.13
N MET A 71 3.85 16.53 3.63
CA MET A 71 5.03 16.96 4.38
C MET A 71 5.86 17.95 3.56
N ILE A 72 6.57 18.85 4.24
CA ILE A 72 7.50 19.78 3.63
C ILE A 72 8.92 19.42 4.09
N ASP A 73 9.82 19.26 3.12
CA ASP A 73 11.26 19.15 3.36
C ASP A 73 12.00 20.22 2.55
N GLY A 74 12.60 21.18 3.25
CA GLY A 74 13.22 22.35 2.63
C GLY A 74 12.22 23.16 1.78
N SER A 75 12.38 23.11 0.46
CA SER A 75 11.51 23.80 -0.51
C SER A 75 10.62 22.87 -1.33
N GLU A 76 10.55 21.59 -0.95
CA GLU A 76 9.69 20.61 -1.58
C GLU A 76 8.51 20.28 -0.67
N ILE A 77 7.32 20.17 -1.25
CA ILE A 77 6.14 19.60 -0.59
C ILE A 77 5.75 18.30 -1.30
N SER A 78 5.48 17.26 -0.53
CA SER A 78 5.17 15.92 -1.04
C SER A 78 4.05 15.27 -0.24
N PHE A 79 3.56 14.12 -0.71
CA PHE A 79 2.71 13.27 0.12
C PHE A 79 3.39 12.93 1.44
N LEU A 80 2.60 12.82 2.52
CA LEU A 80 3.08 12.27 3.77
C LEU A 80 3.44 10.80 3.56
N GLY A 81 4.73 10.48 3.69
CA GLY A 81 5.25 9.15 3.44
C GLY A 81 6.52 9.21 2.60
N SER A 82 7.12 8.04 2.38
CA SER A 82 8.24 7.88 1.46
C SER A 82 7.99 6.66 0.60
N THR A 83 8.37 6.78 -0.67
CA THR A 83 8.29 5.71 -1.66
C THR A 83 9.11 4.47 -1.26
N ASP A 84 10.01 4.57 -0.28
CA ASP A 84 10.71 3.42 0.29
C ASP A 84 9.80 2.44 1.04
N LEU A 85 8.71 2.94 1.64
CA LEU A 85 7.80 2.16 2.48
C LEU A 85 6.34 2.24 2.04
N VAL A 86 6.01 3.16 1.14
CA VAL A 86 4.65 3.41 0.66
C VAL A 86 4.62 3.24 -0.85
N ASP A 87 3.88 2.24 -1.31
CA ASP A 87 3.76 1.91 -2.73
C ASP A 87 2.57 2.59 -3.41
N TYR A 88 1.63 3.12 -2.63
CA TYR A 88 0.52 3.93 -3.12
C TYR A 88 0.31 5.14 -2.23
N HIS A 89 0.33 6.33 -2.82
CA HIS A 89 -0.16 7.56 -2.20
C HIS A 89 -1.36 8.08 -2.97
N ASP A 90 -2.24 8.78 -2.27
CA ASP A 90 -3.21 9.69 -2.86
C ASP A 90 -3.70 10.68 -1.81
N PHE A 91 -4.54 11.62 -2.24
CA PHE A 91 -5.32 12.44 -1.33
C PHE A 91 -6.59 11.71 -0.90
N LEU A 92 -7.03 12.00 0.32
CA LEU A 92 -8.25 11.43 0.84
C LEU A 92 -9.43 12.26 0.39
N SER A 93 -10.35 11.62 -0.30
CA SER A 93 -11.59 12.26 -0.75
C SER A 93 -12.69 11.21 -0.86
N ARG A 94 -13.95 11.65 -0.82
CA ARG A 94 -15.06 10.79 -1.28
C ARG A 94 -15.00 10.68 -2.80
N ASP A 95 -15.47 9.56 -3.34
CA ASP A 95 -15.46 9.08 -4.76
C ASP A 95 -15.73 10.06 -5.90
N ARG A 96 -16.09 11.29 -5.58
CA ARG A 96 -16.20 12.41 -6.51
C ARG A 96 -15.40 13.56 -5.93
N LEU A 97 -14.08 13.50 -6.10
CA LEU A 97 -13.20 14.65 -6.01
C LEU A 97 -13.85 15.79 -6.81
N SER A 98 -14.39 16.80 -6.10
CA SER A 98 -14.92 17.96 -6.80
C SER A 98 -13.71 18.72 -7.34
N PRO A 99 -13.72 19.14 -8.62
CA PRO A 99 -12.58 19.88 -9.20
C PRO A 99 -12.13 21.07 -8.33
N GLY A 100 -13.07 21.72 -7.65
CA GLY A 100 -12.78 22.82 -6.72
C GLY A 100 -11.92 22.44 -5.50
N CYS A 101 -11.89 21.18 -5.05
CA CYS A 101 -10.97 20.77 -3.98
C CYS A 101 -9.51 20.80 -4.46
N MET A 102 -9.26 20.31 -5.68
CA MET A 102 -7.90 20.29 -6.22
C MET A 102 -7.38 21.70 -6.52
N GLU A 103 -8.23 22.56 -7.09
CA GLU A 103 -7.94 23.98 -7.30
C GLU A 103 -7.59 24.69 -5.98
N ALA A 104 -8.38 24.44 -4.93
CA ALA A 104 -8.13 25.00 -3.60
C ALA A 104 -6.80 24.50 -3.01
N LEU A 105 -6.52 23.20 -3.09
CA LEU A 105 -5.24 22.63 -2.64
C LEU A 105 -4.06 23.30 -3.35
N VAL A 106 -4.08 23.32 -4.68
CA VAL A 106 -3.00 23.92 -5.49
C VAL A 106 -2.85 25.40 -5.15
N LYS A 107 -3.94 26.13 -4.94
CA LYS A 107 -3.90 27.53 -4.53
C LYS A 107 -3.22 27.72 -3.16
N ALA A 108 -3.56 26.91 -2.15
CA ALA A 108 -2.89 26.99 -0.84
C ALA A 108 -1.39 26.71 -0.94
N VAL A 109 -1.00 25.65 -1.66
CA VAL A 109 0.42 25.34 -1.87
C VAL A 109 1.11 26.47 -2.66
N SER A 110 0.41 27.07 -3.61
CA SER A 110 0.90 28.20 -4.41
C SER A 110 1.17 29.47 -3.60
N GLU A 111 0.45 29.67 -2.49
CA GLU A 111 0.63 30.80 -1.55
C GLU A 111 1.84 30.59 -0.62
N MET A 112 2.34 29.36 -0.49
CA MET A 112 3.60 29.03 0.21
C MET A 112 4.79 29.37 -0.68
N THR A 113 5.24 30.63 -0.63
CA THR A 113 6.26 31.17 -1.55
C THR A 113 7.64 30.51 -1.46
N GLU A 114 7.93 29.85 -0.34
CA GLU A 114 9.11 29.05 -0.07
C GLU A 114 9.14 27.74 -0.87
N ILE A 115 7.97 27.20 -1.22
CA ILE A 115 7.86 25.96 -1.99
C ILE A 115 8.20 26.22 -3.45
N LYS A 116 9.14 25.42 -3.96
CA LYS A 116 9.63 25.45 -5.35
C LYS A 116 9.27 24.20 -6.13
N THR A 117 9.03 23.10 -5.43
CA THR A 117 8.71 21.80 -6.02
C THR A 117 7.54 21.15 -5.29
N ILE A 118 6.63 20.54 -6.04
CA ILE A 118 5.60 19.64 -5.53
C ILE A 118 5.89 18.24 -6.09
N SER A 119 6.05 17.25 -5.21
CA SER A 119 6.38 15.86 -5.59
C SER A 119 5.27 14.91 -5.15
N LEU A 120 4.47 14.44 -6.10
CA LEU A 120 3.35 13.52 -5.88
C LEU A 120 3.67 12.18 -6.53
N GLN A 121 4.34 11.30 -5.77
CA GLN A 121 4.79 9.99 -6.22
C GLN A 121 3.83 8.88 -5.79
N SER A 122 3.96 7.72 -6.44
CA SER A 122 3.22 6.49 -6.15
C SER A 122 1.71 6.62 -6.34
N LEU A 123 1.28 7.43 -7.31
CA LEU A 123 -0.11 7.55 -7.70
C LEU A 123 -0.54 6.34 -8.54
N ARG A 124 -1.67 5.71 -8.18
CA ARG A 124 -2.26 4.67 -9.03
C ARG A 124 -2.68 5.25 -10.38
N GLY A 125 -2.50 4.49 -11.46
CA GLY A 125 -2.78 4.95 -12.82
C GLY A 125 -4.22 5.29 -13.14
N ASN A 126 -5.16 4.87 -12.31
CA ASN A 126 -6.57 5.27 -12.38
C ASN A 126 -6.93 6.40 -11.41
N SER A 127 -5.97 6.97 -10.68
CA SER A 127 -6.21 8.07 -9.74
C SER A 127 -6.65 9.32 -10.49
N PRO A 128 -7.78 9.95 -10.09
CA PRO A 128 -8.20 11.24 -10.65
C PRO A 128 -7.22 12.37 -10.30
N THR A 129 -6.38 12.20 -9.29
CA THR A 129 -5.37 13.19 -8.88
C THR A 129 -4.41 13.50 -10.03
N ILE A 130 -4.03 12.51 -10.84
CA ILE A 130 -3.09 12.70 -11.96
C ILE A 130 -3.60 13.77 -12.93
N THR A 131 -4.88 13.72 -13.33
CA THR A 131 -5.44 14.67 -14.30
C THR A 131 -5.86 15.97 -13.62
N GLN A 132 -6.54 15.90 -12.48
CA GLN A 132 -7.08 17.07 -11.80
C GLN A 132 -5.97 17.96 -11.24
N PHE A 133 -4.93 17.38 -10.63
CA PHE A 133 -3.82 18.14 -10.09
C PHE A 133 -3.06 18.85 -11.21
N ARG A 134 -2.75 18.14 -12.31
CA ARG A 134 -2.11 18.76 -13.48
C ARG A 134 -2.89 19.98 -13.96
N GLU A 135 -4.19 19.83 -14.20
CA GLU A 135 -5.03 20.92 -14.70
C GLU A 135 -5.03 22.13 -13.75
N ALA A 136 -5.17 21.90 -12.45
CA ALA A 136 -5.16 22.97 -11.44
C ALA A 136 -3.77 23.62 -11.31
N ALA A 137 -2.69 22.84 -11.30
CA ALA A 137 -1.31 23.30 -11.17
C ALA A 137 -0.85 24.13 -12.37
N GLU A 138 -1.13 23.68 -13.60
CA GLU A 138 -0.83 24.42 -14.82
C GLU A 138 -1.57 25.77 -14.86
N GLN A 139 -2.86 25.80 -14.45
CA GLN A 139 -3.63 27.05 -14.34
C GLN A 139 -3.04 28.02 -13.30
N ALA A 140 -2.44 27.48 -12.24
CA ALA A 140 -1.73 28.25 -11.21
C ALA A 140 -0.27 28.60 -11.60
N GLY A 141 0.15 28.30 -12.83
CA GLY A 141 1.44 28.67 -13.38
C GLY A 141 2.60 27.73 -13.04
N TRP A 142 2.32 26.52 -12.55
CA TRP A 142 3.34 25.48 -12.37
C TRP A 142 3.64 24.76 -13.69
N ASN A 143 4.89 24.37 -13.89
CA ASN A 143 5.26 23.41 -14.94
C ASN A 143 5.11 22.00 -14.39
N VAL A 144 4.25 21.18 -14.99
CA VAL A 144 3.93 19.83 -14.50
C VAL A 144 4.52 18.77 -15.42
N GLU A 145 5.27 17.85 -14.83
CA GLU A 145 5.79 16.65 -15.49
C GLU A 145 5.11 15.42 -14.88
N ILE A 146 4.69 14.49 -15.74
CA ILE A 146 4.11 13.21 -15.33
C ILE A 146 4.91 12.12 -16.00
N GLU A 147 5.39 11.17 -15.20
CA GLU A 147 6.07 9.98 -15.68
C GLU A 147 5.49 8.71 -15.07
N GLN A 148 5.61 7.61 -15.79
CA GLN A 148 5.30 6.30 -15.23
C GLN A 148 6.47 5.89 -14.33
N GLU A 149 6.20 5.83 -13.02
CA GLU A 149 7.17 5.47 -11.98
C GLU A 149 7.44 3.96 -11.98
N ASP A 150 6.37 3.15 -12.00
CA ASP A 150 6.48 1.69 -11.92
C ASP A 150 5.17 1.01 -12.39
N VAL A 151 5.05 -0.29 -12.12
CA VAL A 151 3.83 -1.09 -12.21
C VAL A 151 3.54 -1.75 -10.87
N ALA A 152 2.27 -2.03 -10.62
CA ALA A 152 1.81 -2.85 -9.52
C ALA A 152 0.87 -3.95 -10.03
N PRO A 153 1.38 -5.18 -10.20
CA PRO A 153 0.58 -6.30 -10.67
C PRO A 153 -0.52 -6.68 -9.68
N ARG A 154 -1.73 -6.92 -10.17
CA ARG A 154 -2.87 -7.38 -9.37
C ARG A 154 -3.66 -8.50 -10.05
N ILE A 155 -4.46 -9.20 -9.27
CA ILE A 155 -5.37 -10.26 -9.73
C ILE A 155 -6.78 -9.92 -9.26
N ASP A 156 -7.74 -9.89 -10.17
CA ASP A 156 -9.15 -10.00 -9.81
C ASP A 156 -9.45 -11.45 -9.43
N LEU A 157 -9.81 -11.68 -8.17
CA LEU A 157 -9.99 -13.02 -7.63
C LEU A 157 -11.35 -13.59 -8.07
N PRO A 158 -11.38 -14.82 -8.63
CA PRO A 158 -12.62 -15.52 -8.91
C PRO A 158 -13.21 -16.11 -7.64
N SER A 159 -14.39 -16.72 -7.75
CA SER A 159 -15.13 -17.28 -6.62
C SER A 159 -14.49 -18.53 -6.01
N THR A 160 -13.63 -19.23 -6.76
CA THR A 160 -13.02 -20.50 -6.30
C THR A 160 -11.55 -20.63 -6.69
N TRP A 161 -10.81 -21.41 -5.89
CA TRP A 161 -9.41 -21.75 -6.17
C TRP A 161 -9.24 -22.46 -7.52
N ASP A 162 -10.15 -23.36 -7.87
CA ASP A 162 -10.09 -24.10 -9.13
C ASP A 162 -10.30 -23.21 -10.35
N GLU A 163 -11.19 -22.20 -10.25
CA GLU A 163 -11.36 -21.17 -11.28
C GLU A 163 -10.08 -20.33 -11.43
N TYR A 164 -9.48 -19.90 -10.32
CA TYR A 164 -8.22 -19.16 -10.33
C TYR A 164 -7.11 -19.96 -11.04
N VAL A 165 -6.86 -21.20 -10.60
CA VAL A 165 -5.84 -22.07 -11.18
C VAL A 165 -6.13 -22.34 -12.65
N SER A 166 -7.41 -22.49 -13.04
CA SER A 166 -7.81 -22.72 -14.42
C SER A 166 -7.64 -21.48 -15.31
N GLY A 167 -7.81 -20.28 -14.75
CA GLY A 167 -7.60 -18.99 -15.42
C GLY A 167 -6.14 -18.65 -15.70
N LEU A 168 -5.19 -19.24 -14.98
CA LEU A 168 -3.77 -19.07 -15.26
C LEU A 168 -3.39 -19.57 -16.67
N ARG A 169 -2.34 -18.97 -17.24
CA ARG A 169 -1.74 -19.44 -18.50
C ARG A 169 -1.38 -20.92 -18.37
N LYS A 170 -1.58 -21.70 -19.45
CA LYS A 170 -1.37 -23.17 -19.44
C LYS A 170 -0.05 -23.58 -18.79
N LYS A 171 1.06 -22.90 -19.15
CA LYS A 171 2.40 -23.16 -18.60
C LYS A 171 2.44 -22.93 -17.08
N ASP A 172 1.95 -21.78 -16.62
CA ASP A 172 1.97 -21.39 -15.21
C ASP A 172 1.09 -22.30 -14.35
N ARG A 173 -0.11 -22.65 -14.84
CA ARG A 173 -0.99 -23.62 -14.19
C ARG A 173 -0.30 -24.98 -13.98
N HIS A 174 0.34 -25.52 -15.02
CA HIS A 174 1.05 -26.80 -14.92
C HIS A 174 2.22 -26.71 -13.94
N GLU A 175 2.95 -25.60 -13.96
CA GLU A 175 4.10 -25.37 -13.10
C GLU A 175 3.68 -25.20 -11.63
N LEU A 176 2.63 -24.43 -11.34
CA LEU A 176 2.07 -24.28 -10.00
C LEU A 176 1.63 -25.63 -9.41
N ARG A 177 0.83 -26.41 -10.16
CA ARG A 177 0.40 -27.76 -9.74
C ARG A 177 1.58 -28.72 -9.53
N ARG A 178 2.66 -28.59 -10.31
CA ARG A 178 3.88 -29.38 -10.13
C ARG A 178 4.61 -29.00 -8.85
N LYS A 179 4.72 -27.70 -8.55
CA LYS A 179 5.37 -27.18 -7.34
C LYS A 179 4.59 -27.57 -6.08
N LEU A 180 3.26 -27.43 -6.08
CA LEU A 180 2.40 -27.85 -4.96
C LEU A 180 2.58 -29.33 -4.63
N ARG A 181 2.48 -30.22 -5.62
CA ARG A 181 2.70 -31.67 -5.40
C ARG A 181 4.10 -32.00 -4.88
N ARG A 182 5.12 -31.24 -5.26
CA ARG A 182 6.48 -31.43 -4.75
C ARG A 182 6.58 -30.99 -3.29
N LEU A 183 5.96 -29.86 -2.95
CA LEU A 183 5.90 -29.36 -1.58
C LEU A 183 5.17 -30.36 -0.68
N GLU A 184 3.98 -30.83 -1.08
CA GLU A 184 3.21 -31.86 -0.36
C GLU A 184 3.99 -33.17 -0.15
N ALA A 185 4.89 -33.52 -1.07
CA ALA A 185 5.73 -34.72 -0.96
C ALA A 185 7.00 -34.50 -0.10
N SER A 186 7.24 -33.29 0.41
CA SER A 186 8.47 -32.94 1.12
C SER A 186 8.42 -33.11 2.64
N GLY A 187 7.22 -33.25 3.23
CA GLY A 187 7.00 -33.37 4.66
C GLY A 187 5.55 -33.04 5.04
N GLU A 188 5.31 -32.81 6.32
CA GLU A 188 4.06 -32.20 6.81
C GLU A 188 4.07 -30.71 6.48
N VAL A 189 3.14 -30.26 5.65
CA VAL A 189 3.10 -28.88 5.14
C VAL A 189 1.83 -28.19 5.57
N GLU A 190 1.97 -27.00 6.14
CA GLU A 190 0.86 -26.15 6.55
C GLU A 190 1.17 -24.67 6.25
N GLN A 191 0.16 -23.88 5.90
CA GLN A 191 0.25 -22.43 5.95
C GLN A 191 -0.53 -21.92 7.14
N ILE A 192 0.15 -21.26 8.06
CA ILE A 192 -0.43 -20.62 9.24
C ILE A 192 -0.66 -19.15 8.93
N GLU A 193 -1.83 -18.62 9.28
CA GLU A 193 -2.18 -17.21 9.13
C GLU A 193 -2.52 -16.59 10.48
N LEU A 194 -1.72 -15.61 10.90
CA LEU A 194 -1.88 -14.88 12.15
C LEU A 194 -2.55 -13.53 11.88
N THR A 195 -3.65 -13.25 12.58
CA THR A 195 -4.47 -12.04 12.39
C THR A 195 -4.74 -11.27 13.68
N SER A 196 -4.68 -11.92 14.84
CA SER A 196 -4.85 -11.24 16.12
C SER A 196 -3.60 -10.40 16.47
N PRO A 197 -3.73 -9.27 17.18
CA PRO A 197 -2.57 -8.47 17.58
C PRO A 197 -1.51 -9.25 18.38
N GLU A 198 -1.97 -10.17 19.23
CA GLU A 198 -1.12 -10.99 20.10
C GLU A 198 -0.31 -12.02 19.29
N ASP A 199 -0.97 -12.72 18.36
CA ASP A 199 -0.31 -13.70 17.49
C ASP A 199 0.63 -13.03 16.49
N VAL A 200 0.19 -11.91 15.90
CA VAL A 200 1.03 -11.10 15.00
C VAL A 200 2.29 -10.65 15.73
N ALA A 201 2.17 -10.10 16.94
CA ALA A 201 3.31 -9.70 17.75
C ALA A 201 4.27 -10.86 18.00
N ALA A 202 3.75 -12.05 18.34
CA ALA A 202 4.55 -13.25 18.55
C ALA A 202 5.25 -13.74 17.26
N GLY A 203 4.64 -13.52 16.09
CA GLY A 203 5.18 -13.91 14.78
C GLY A 203 6.23 -12.96 14.19
N MET A 204 6.30 -11.70 14.64
CA MET A 204 7.17 -10.69 14.00
C MET A 204 8.65 -11.04 14.00
N ALA A 205 9.16 -11.70 15.06
CA ALA A 205 10.57 -12.11 15.10
C ALA A 205 10.92 -13.11 13.97
N ASP A 206 10.03 -14.05 13.69
CA ASP A 206 10.20 -14.99 12.57
C ASP A 206 10.05 -14.32 11.21
N PHE A 207 9.16 -13.33 11.12
CA PHE A 207 9.03 -12.51 9.92
C PHE A 207 10.35 -11.80 9.60
N MET A 208 10.94 -11.11 10.58
CA MET A 208 12.22 -10.39 10.40
C MET A 208 13.35 -11.35 10.04
N ARG A 209 13.41 -12.50 10.71
CA ARG A 209 14.40 -13.56 10.41
C ARG A 209 14.29 -14.01 8.95
N LEU A 210 13.10 -14.41 8.50
CA LEU A 210 12.89 -14.91 7.14
C LEU A 210 13.04 -13.82 6.07
N HIS A 211 12.65 -12.59 6.38
CA HIS A 211 12.83 -11.43 5.51
C HIS A 211 14.31 -11.17 5.25
N ARG A 212 15.11 -11.01 6.32
CA ARG A 212 16.57 -10.80 6.24
C ARG A 212 17.30 -11.95 5.55
N MET A 213 16.90 -13.19 5.81
CA MET A 213 17.51 -14.37 5.19
C MET A 213 17.27 -14.43 3.67
N SER A 214 16.22 -13.80 3.16
CA SER A 214 15.73 -14.00 1.78
C SER A 214 16.74 -13.56 0.72
N THR A 215 17.30 -12.36 0.86
CA THR A 215 18.29 -11.78 -0.06
C THR A 215 19.17 -10.76 0.68
N PRO A 216 20.40 -10.47 0.19
CA PRO A 216 21.24 -9.42 0.76
C PRO A 216 20.53 -8.06 0.82
N ASP A 217 19.87 -7.65 -0.26
CA ASP A 217 19.14 -6.38 -0.32
C ASP A 217 18.03 -6.30 0.73
N LYS A 218 17.33 -7.40 1.02
CA LYS A 218 16.31 -7.44 2.09
C LYS A 218 16.92 -7.33 3.48
N ASN A 219 18.11 -7.92 3.68
CA ASN A 219 18.84 -7.76 4.92
C ASN A 219 19.29 -6.31 5.15
N GLU A 220 19.82 -5.65 4.11
CA GLU A 220 20.21 -4.24 4.15
C GLU A 220 19.00 -3.31 4.32
N PHE A 221 17.88 -3.65 3.68
CA PHE A 221 16.63 -2.90 3.80
C PHE A 221 16.10 -2.87 5.23
N MET A 222 16.22 -3.97 6.00
CA MET A 222 15.60 -4.10 7.32
C MET A 222 16.49 -3.53 8.45
N THR A 223 16.64 -2.19 8.48
CA THR A 223 17.30 -1.45 9.56
C THR A 223 16.55 -1.61 10.89
N LEU A 224 17.15 -1.12 11.99
CA LEU A 224 16.51 -1.16 13.31
C LEU A 224 15.23 -0.31 13.34
N GLU A 225 15.25 0.89 12.74
CA GLU A 225 14.07 1.76 12.68
C GLU A 225 12.95 1.12 11.86
N ARG A 226 13.29 0.49 10.72
CA ARG A 226 12.31 -0.23 9.89
C ARG A 226 11.76 -1.46 10.61
N GLU A 227 12.58 -2.23 11.32
CA GLU A 227 12.09 -3.37 12.11
C GLU A 227 11.06 -2.93 13.17
N GLN A 228 11.35 -1.84 13.88
CA GLN A 228 10.44 -1.24 14.86
C GLN A 228 9.14 -0.78 14.20
N PHE A 229 9.24 -0.07 13.07
CA PHE A 229 8.07 0.37 12.31
C PHE A 229 7.21 -0.80 11.82
N PHE A 230 7.80 -1.80 11.15
CA PHE A 230 7.09 -2.97 10.64
C PHE A 230 6.38 -3.75 11.75
N THR A 231 7.06 -3.93 12.89
CA THR A 231 6.47 -4.58 14.07
C THR A 231 5.28 -3.78 14.59
N ARG A 232 5.45 -2.47 14.77
CA ARG A 232 4.41 -1.59 15.28
C ARG A 232 3.20 -1.55 14.35
N ILE A 233 3.42 -1.32 13.06
CA ILE A 233 2.32 -1.16 12.11
C ILE A 233 1.55 -2.47 11.88
N ALA A 234 2.25 -3.62 11.87
CA ALA A 234 1.60 -4.92 11.79
C ALA A 234 0.66 -5.16 12.98
N ILE A 235 1.09 -4.80 14.20
CA ILE A 235 0.29 -4.96 15.42
C ILE A 235 -0.87 -3.96 15.47
N GLU A 236 -0.63 -2.69 15.13
CA GLU A 236 -1.70 -1.68 15.16
C GLU A 236 -2.78 -1.98 14.11
N LEU A 237 -2.40 -2.33 12.88
CA LEU A 237 -3.37 -2.73 11.85
C LEU A 237 -4.03 -4.09 12.13
N ALA A 238 -3.44 -4.93 12.99
CA ALA A 238 -4.11 -6.15 13.47
C ALA A 238 -5.30 -5.81 14.39
N LYS A 239 -5.22 -4.72 15.16
CA LYS A 239 -6.35 -4.23 16.00
C LYS A 239 -7.52 -3.75 15.14
N GLU A 240 -7.25 -3.38 13.90
CA GLU A 240 -8.23 -2.98 12.88
C GLU A 240 -8.72 -4.18 12.03
N ASN A 241 -8.25 -5.39 12.33
CA ASN A 241 -8.51 -6.62 11.56
C ASN A 241 -7.99 -6.55 10.11
N SER A 242 -6.96 -5.76 9.86
CA SER A 242 -6.36 -5.60 8.53
C SER A 242 -5.11 -6.47 8.35
N THR A 243 -4.38 -6.81 9.40
CA THR A 243 -3.12 -7.56 9.26
C THR A 243 -3.34 -9.04 9.01
N HIS A 244 -2.62 -9.57 8.02
CA HIS A 244 -2.50 -11.00 7.74
C HIS A 244 -1.02 -11.38 7.63
N LEU A 245 -0.49 -11.99 8.70
CA LEU A 245 0.88 -12.49 8.74
C LEU A 245 0.89 -14.00 8.49
N CYS A 246 1.31 -14.41 7.30
CA CYS A 246 1.34 -15.83 6.92
C CYS A 246 2.74 -16.42 7.06
N PHE A 247 2.78 -17.70 7.46
CA PHE A 247 3.98 -18.54 7.43
C PHE A 247 3.68 -19.84 6.71
N LEU A 248 4.58 -20.26 5.83
CA LEU A 248 4.62 -21.63 5.32
C LEU A 248 5.53 -22.46 6.20
N GLU A 249 5.02 -23.56 6.72
CA GLU A 249 5.73 -24.50 7.57
C GLU A 249 5.96 -25.85 6.87
N ILE A 250 7.12 -26.44 7.10
CA ILE A 250 7.46 -27.82 6.70
C ILE A 250 7.99 -28.52 7.94
N ASP A 251 7.35 -29.62 8.36
CA ASP A 251 7.68 -30.38 9.57
C ASP A 251 7.81 -29.48 10.82
N GLY A 252 6.94 -28.47 10.93
CA GLY A 252 6.92 -27.48 12.01
C GLY A 252 7.98 -26.37 11.93
N GLU A 253 8.80 -26.31 10.88
CA GLU A 253 9.74 -25.22 10.64
C GLU A 253 9.14 -24.16 9.70
N ARG A 254 9.13 -22.89 10.12
CA ARG A 254 8.76 -21.75 9.27
C ARG A 254 9.82 -21.49 8.20
N VAL A 255 9.48 -21.79 6.96
CA VAL A 255 10.40 -21.72 5.80
C VAL A 255 10.11 -20.53 4.86
N ALA A 256 8.91 -19.94 4.90
CA ALA A 256 8.58 -18.72 4.19
C ALA A 256 7.54 -17.90 4.94
N THR A 257 7.48 -16.60 4.65
CA THR A 257 6.55 -15.66 5.29
C THR A 257 6.06 -14.60 4.31
N SER A 258 4.89 -14.04 4.60
CA SER A 258 4.41 -12.80 3.98
C SER A 258 3.60 -11.99 4.97
N LEU A 259 3.87 -10.69 5.01
CA LEU A 259 3.04 -9.70 5.67
C LEU A 259 2.12 -9.08 4.62
N SER A 260 0.82 -9.16 4.85
CA SER A 260 -0.19 -8.54 4.00
C SER A 260 -1.16 -7.72 4.83
N PHE A 261 -1.81 -6.77 4.17
CA PHE A 261 -2.91 -6.00 4.75
C PHE A 261 -4.16 -6.11 3.89
N VAL A 262 -5.32 -6.21 4.51
CA VAL A 262 -6.62 -6.22 3.82
C VAL A 262 -7.33 -4.90 4.06
N CYS A 263 -7.75 -4.26 2.96
CA CYS A 263 -8.63 -3.08 3.00
C CYS A 263 -9.74 -3.25 1.95
N GLN A 264 -10.99 -3.12 2.38
CA GLN A 264 -12.19 -3.22 1.52
C GLN A 264 -12.19 -4.42 0.52
N GLY A 265 -11.79 -5.60 1.00
CA GLY A 265 -11.76 -6.81 0.18
C GLY A 265 -10.61 -6.88 -0.83
N VAL A 266 -9.61 -6.01 -0.72
CA VAL A 266 -8.34 -6.11 -1.44
C VAL A 266 -7.26 -6.55 -0.46
N ARG A 267 -6.54 -7.63 -0.76
CA ARG A 267 -5.36 -8.06 0.00
C ARG A 267 -4.10 -7.54 -0.68
N TYR A 268 -3.30 -6.78 0.05
CA TYR A 268 -2.06 -6.15 -0.38
C TYR A 268 -0.86 -6.94 0.16
N LEU A 269 -0.07 -7.56 -0.73
CA LEU A 269 1.15 -8.31 -0.36
C LEU A 269 2.30 -7.34 -0.09
N TYR A 270 2.34 -6.75 1.11
CA TYR A 270 3.27 -5.67 1.43
C TYR A 270 4.74 -6.10 1.48
N ASN A 271 5.05 -7.21 2.17
CA ASN A 271 6.42 -7.71 2.19
C ASN A 271 6.48 -9.22 2.46
N SER A 272 7.63 -9.83 2.20
CA SER A 272 7.79 -11.28 2.29
C SER A 272 9.22 -11.71 2.59
N GLY A 273 9.40 -12.97 2.94
CA GLY A 273 10.71 -13.56 3.19
C GLY A 273 10.66 -15.06 3.03
N TYR A 274 11.82 -15.68 2.83
CA TYR A 274 11.93 -17.13 2.82
C TYR A 274 13.33 -17.58 3.16
N ASN A 275 13.46 -18.82 3.63
CA ASN A 275 14.73 -19.49 3.83
C ASN A 275 15.29 -19.97 2.48
N PRO A 276 16.42 -19.42 1.98
CA PRO A 276 16.97 -19.81 0.68
C PRO A 276 17.37 -21.29 0.59
N ALA A 277 17.65 -21.95 1.71
CA ALA A 277 17.93 -23.39 1.75
C ALA A 277 16.76 -24.22 1.21
N GLN A 278 15.53 -23.71 1.31
CA GLN A 278 14.29 -24.36 0.85
C GLN A 278 13.84 -23.89 -0.55
N SER A 279 14.66 -23.10 -1.25
CA SER A 279 14.35 -22.54 -2.58
C SER A 279 13.99 -23.59 -3.64
N LYS A 280 14.56 -24.80 -3.57
CA LYS A 280 14.25 -25.93 -4.49
C LYS A 280 12.78 -26.36 -4.44
N LEU A 281 12.10 -26.11 -3.32
CA LEU A 281 10.67 -26.36 -3.14
C LEU A 281 9.81 -25.16 -3.54
N SER A 282 10.42 -24.02 -3.91
CA SER A 282 9.72 -22.79 -4.29
C SER A 282 8.84 -22.21 -3.17
N VAL A 283 9.29 -22.33 -1.92
CA VAL A 283 8.52 -21.98 -0.70
C VAL A 283 7.98 -20.55 -0.70
N GLY A 284 8.72 -19.54 -1.17
CA GLY A 284 8.24 -18.16 -1.24
C GLY A 284 7.05 -17.99 -2.21
N LEU A 285 7.19 -18.51 -3.44
CA LEU A 285 6.11 -18.47 -4.44
C LEU A 285 4.88 -19.24 -3.97
N LEU A 286 5.07 -20.41 -3.36
CA LEU A 286 3.96 -21.24 -2.87
C LEU A 286 3.27 -20.61 -1.66
N ASN A 287 4.00 -19.93 -0.78
CA ASN A 287 3.40 -19.13 0.30
C ASN A 287 2.45 -18.05 -0.26
N HIS A 288 2.84 -17.37 -1.34
CA HIS A 288 1.96 -16.40 -2.02
C HIS A 288 0.77 -17.08 -2.70
N ALA A 289 0.97 -18.22 -3.36
CA ALA A 289 -0.13 -18.96 -3.97
C ALA A 289 -1.19 -19.42 -2.95
N LEU A 290 -0.76 -19.85 -1.76
CA LEU A 290 -1.66 -20.23 -0.67
C LEU A 290 -2.34 -18.99 -0.03
N ALA A 291 -1.66 -17.84 0.03
CA ALA A 291 -2.29 -16.58 0.45
C ALA A 291 -3.38 -16.11 -0.54
N ILE A 292 -3.19 -16.33 -1.85
CA ILE A 292 -4.25 -16.11 -2.86
C ILE A 292 -5.41 -17.07 -2.61
N LYS A 293 -5.14 -18.35 -2.34
CA LYS A 293 -6.18 -19.34 -1.99
C LYS A 293 -7.00 -18.90 -0.77
N SER A 294 -6.34 -18.54 0.35
CA SER A 294 -7.00 -18.01 1.55
C SER A 294 -7.82 -16.75 1.22
N SER A 295 -7.32 -15.87 0.36
CA SER A 295 -8.06 -14.66 -0.04
C SER A 295 -9.35 -14.98 -0.78
N ILE A 296 -9.33 -15.97 -1.69
CA ILE A 296 -10.53 -16.46 -2.39
C ILE A 296 -11.52 -17.07 -1.39
N GLU A 297 -11.04 -17.91 -0.48
CA GLU A 297 -11.87 -18.58 0.53
C GLU A 297 -12.53 -17.59 1.52
N ASN A 298 -11.86 -16.46 1.78
CA ASN A 298 -12.39 -15.35 2.58
C ASN A 298 -13.23 -14.33 1.76
N GLY A 299 -13.44 -14.58 0.47
CA GLY A 299 -14.28 -13.72 -0.38
C GLY A 299 -13.66 -12.37 -0.74
N HIS A 300 -12.33 -12.23 -0.69
CA HIS A 300 -11.65 -11.03 -1.18
C HIS A 300 -11.83 -10.91 -2.70
N ARG A 301 -11.96 -9.67 -3.17
CA ARG A 301 -12.16 -9.34 -4.59
C ARG A 301 -10.84 -9.29 -5.35
N VAL A 302 -9.76 -8.86 -4.71
CA VAL A 302 -8.49 -8.56 -5.37
C VAL A 302 -7.32 -9.05 -4.53
N PHE A 303 -6.30 -9.60 -5.19
CA PHE A 303 -4.97 -9.78 -4.62
C PHE A 303 -4.00 -8.85 -5.34
N ASP A 304 -3.44 -7.90 -4.63
CA ASP A 304 -2.51 -6.88 -5.13
C ASP A 304 -1.09 -7.25 -4.68
N PHE A 305 -0.18 -7.45 -5.64
CA PHE A 305 1.21 -7.81 -5.36
C PHE A 305 2.09 -6.62 -5.01
N MET A 306 1.51 -5.41 -4.95
CA MET A 306 2.21 -4.16 -4.74
C MET A 306 3.24 -3.86 -5.82
N ARG A 307 4.01 -2.77 -5.65
CA ARG A 307 4.90 -2.23 -6.68
C ARG A 307 5.99 -3.24 -7.07
N GLY A 308 6.39 -3.20 -8.34
CA GLY A 308 7.49 -3.99 -8.91
C GLY A 308 7.03 -5.08 -9.88
N ASN A 309 7.92 -5.45 -10.79
CA ASN A 309 7.67 -6.36 -11.91
C ASN A 309 8.34 -7.74 -11.77
N GLU A 310 8.45 -8.25 -10.55
CA GLU A 310 9.08 -9.55 -10.32
C GLU A 310 8.31 -10.67 -11.02
N SER A 311 9.04 -11.51 -11.75
CA SER A 311 8.46 -12.56 -12.62
C SER A 311 7.44 -13.48 -11.93
N TYR A 312 7.57 -13.71 -10.62
CA TYR A 312 6.66 -14.58 -9.88
C TYR A 312 5.23 -14.02 -9.82
N LYS A 313 5.06 -12.68 -9.79
CA LYS A 313 3.74 -12.02 -9.76
C LYS A 313 2.93 -12.42 -11.00
N TYR A 314 3.57 -12.39 -12.17
CA TYR A 314 2.96 -12.79 -13.45
C TYR A 314 2.77 -14.31 -13.59
N HIS A 315 3.66 -15.12 -13.00
CA HIS A 315 3.44 -16.57 -12.94
C HIS A 315 2.22 -16.93 -12.09
N LEU A 316 1.85 -16.07 -11.13
CA LEU A 316 0.63 -16.19 -10.33
C LEU A 316 -0.56 -15.46 -10.96
N GLY A 317 -0.44 -14.94 -12.18
CA GLY A 317 -1.54 -14.32 -12.92
C GLY A 317 -1.70 -12.81 -12.72
N GLY A 318 -0.73 -12.15 -12.07
CA GLY A 318 -0.73 -10.70 -11.94
C GLY A 318 -0.76 -9.98 -13.29
N VAL A 319 -1.58 -8.94 -13.37
CA VAL A 319 -1.69 -8.03 -14.52
C VAL A 319 -1.33 -6.64 -14.04
N ASP A 320 -0.46 -5.96 -14.80
CA ASP A 320 0.03 -4.64 -14.44
C ASP A 320 -1.09 -3.61 -14.34
N THR A 321 -1.08 -2.87 -13.23
CA THR A 321 -1.61 -1.51 -13.19
C THR A 321 -0.44 -0.54 -13.16
N GLN A 322 -0.58 0.62 -13.78
CA GLN A 322 0.49 1.60 -13.84
C GLN A 322 0.55 2.40 -12.54
N VAL A 323 1.74 2.80 -12.13
CA VAL A 323 2.00 3.74 -11.04
C VAL A 323 2.71 4.96 -11.64
N PHE A 324 2.29 6.15 -11.26
CA PHE A 324 2.80 7.41 -11.81
C PHE A 324 3.39 8.29 -10.72
N ALA A 325 4.36 9.09 -11.13
CA ALA A 325 4.84 10.23 -10.38
C ALA A 325 4.47 11.52 -11.13
N LEU A 326 4.09 12.53 -10.36
CA LEU A 326 3.85 13.89 -10.85
C LEU A 326 4.78 14.84 -10.10
N THR A 327 5.55 15.61 -10.84
CA THR A 327 6.38 16.70 -10.29
C THR A 327 5.90 18.03 -10.85
N ALA A 328 5.72 19.04 -10.00
CA ALA A 328 5.41 20.40 -10.42
C ALA A 328 6.49 21.37 -9.92
N SER A 329 7.00 22.24 -10.78
CA SER A 329 8.04 23.22 -10.45
C SER A 329 7.70 24.63 -10.95
N ARG A 330 8.36 25.64 -10.37
CA ARG A 330 8.18 27.08 -10.65
C ARG A 330 9.44 27.77 -11.12
#